data_AF-A0A5S4FYE1-F1
#
_entry.id   AF-A0A5S4FYE1-F1
#
_cell.length_a   1.000
_cell.length_b   1.000
_cell.length_c   1.000
_cell.angle_alpha   90.00
_cell.angle_beta   90.00
_cell.angle_gamma   90.00
#
_symmetry.space_group_name_H-M   'P 1'
#
loop_
_entity.id
_entity.type
_entity.pdbx_description
1 polymer ?
#
loop_
_entity_poly.entity_id
_entity_poly.type
_entity_poly.pdbx_seq_one_letter_code
_entity_poly.pdbx_strand_id
1 'polypeptide(L)' 'MERQGHVGLPRPGSTITVDANHPLGQAAPELVGRTVTYRPHIDTFTANGQIVPWVASQSNLDADDWEIV' A
#
# COMPACT_ATOMS: atom_id res chain seq x y z
N MET A 1 23.81 -16.61 -2.13
CA MET A 1 23.37 -15.49 -1.26
C MET A 1 21.95 -15.14 -1.69
N GLU A 2 20.99 -15.93 -1.24
CA GLU A 2 19.59 -15.78 -1.59
C GLU A 2 19.00 -14.71 -0.66
N ARG A 3 18.72 -13.53 -1.20
CA ARG A 3 17.97 -12.53 -0.46
C ARG A 3 16.58 -13.11 -0.28
N GLN A 4 16.25 -13.51 0.95
CA GLN A 4 14.87 -13.76 1.35
C GLN A 4 14.12 -12.46 1.06
N GLY A 5 13.40 -12.43 -0.06
CA GLY A 5 12.58 -11.31 -0.44
C GLY A 5 11.42 -11.27 0.54
N HIS A 6 11.52 -10.46 1.59
CA HIS A 6 10.35 -10.10 2.36
C HIS A 6 9.34 -9.51 1.38
N VAL A 7 8.28 -10.27 1.10
CA VAL A 7 7.15 -9.86 0.25
C VAL A 7 6.41 -8.77 1.03
N GLY A 8 6.90 -7.53 0.91
CA GLY A 8 6.32 -6.34 1.52
C GLY A 8 5.68 -5.46 0.45
N LEU A 9 4.75 -4.60 0.88
CA LEU A 9 4.22 -3.56 0.00
C LEU A 9 5.33 -2.58 -0.42
N PRO A 10 5.19 -1.90 -1.58
CA PRO A 10 6.17 -0.91 -2.01
C PRO A 10 6.22 0.24 -1.03
N ARG A 11 7.38 0.91 -0.94
CA ARG A 11 7.47 2.12 -0.13
C ARG A 11 6.52 3.18 -0.67
N PRO A 12 5.70 3.83 0.18
CA PRO A 12 4.92 5.00 -0.21
C PRO A 12 5.76 6.04 -0.97
N GLY A 13 5.26 6.51 -2.11
CA GLY A 13 5.94 7.48 -2.98
C GLY A 13 6.99 6.90 -3.92
N SER A 14 7.26 5.59 -3.87
CA SER A 14 8.22 4.95 -4.79
C SER A 14 7.62 4.68 -6.17
N THR A 15 8.50 4.65 -7.18
CA THR A 15 8.19 4.12 -8.51
C THR A 15 8.72 2.69 -8.59
N ILE A 16 7.86 1.76 -8.98
CA ILE A 16 8.22 0.34 -9.09
C ILE A 16 7.73 -0.24 -10.40
N THR A 17 8.44 -1.25 -10.91
CA THR A 17 7.92 -2.13 -11.96
C THR A 17 7.28 -3.33 -11.28
N VAL A 18 6.01 -3.60 -11.59
CA VAL A 18 5.24 -4.66 -10.92
C VAL A 18 5.70 -6.03 -11.44
N ASP A 19 6.17 -6.89 -10.55
CA ASP A 19 6.47 -8.29 -10.84
C ASP A 19 5.28 -9.21 -10.50
N ALA A 20 5.23 -10.39 -11.12
CA ALA A 20 4.13 -11.34 -10.98
C ALA A 20 4.01 -11.96 -9.57
N ASN A 21 5.12 -11.99 -8.81
CA ASN A 21 5.15 -12.55 -7.46
C ASN A 21 4.94 -11.48 -6.38
N HIS A 22 4.86 -10.21 -6.78
CA HIS A 22 4.54 -9.09 -5.90
C HIS A 22 3.06 -9.12 -5.49
N PRO A 23 2.69 -8.67 -4.28
CA PRO A 23 1.27 -8.59 -3.87
C PRO A 23 0.42 -7.78 -4.85
N LEU A 24 0.98 -6.71 -5.42
CA LEU A 24 0.31 -5.93 -6.48
C LEU A 24 0.13 -6.70 -7.79
N GLY A 25 1.09 -7.55 -8.18
CA GLY A 25 0.97 -8.38 -9.38
C GLY A 25 -0.05 -9.50 -9.21
N GLN A 26 -0.18 -10.03 -7.99
CA GLN A 26 -1.20 -11.02 -7.65
C GLN A 26 -2.60 -10.40 -7.54
N ALA A 27 -2.71 -9.19 -6.99
CA ALA A 27 -3.99 -8.48 -6.84
C ALA A 27 -4.47 -7.82 -8.13
N ALA A 28 -3.55 -7.41 -9.02
CA ALA A 28 -3.84 -6.75 -10.29
C ALA A 28 -2.91 -7.30 -11.40
N PRO A 29 -3.16 -8.52 -11.93
CA PRO A 29 -2.31 -9.17 -12.92
C PRO A 29 -2.08 -8.36 -14.20
N GLU A 30 -3.01 -7.48 -14.57
CA GLU A 30 -2.91 -6.57 -15.71
C GLU A 30 -1.81 -5.49 -15.57
N LEU A 31 -1.29 -5.29 -14.35
CA LEU A 31 -0.20 -4.37 -14.07
C LEU A 31 1.18 -5.03 -14.17
N VAL A 32 1.28 -6.36 -14.28
CA VAL A 32 2.57 -7.07 -14.39
C VAL A 32 3.39 -6.52 -15.56
N GLY A 33 4.64 -6.16 -15.30
CA GLY A 33 5.56 -5.54 -16.26
C GLY A 33 5.36 -4.03 -16.45
N ARG A 34 4.32 -3.43 -15.87
CA ARG A 34 4.12 -1.97 -15.90
C ARG A 34 4.89 -1.28 -14.78
N THR A 35 5.39 -0.09 -15.09
CA THR A 35 5.92 0.83 -14.08
C THR A 35 4.80 1.69 -13.51
N VAL A 36 4.64 1.68 -12.20
CA VAL A 36 3.61 2.43 -11.48
C VAL A 36 4.23 3.31 -10.40
N THR A 37 3.59 4.44 -10.11
CA THR A 37 3.93 5.27 -8.95
C THR A 37 3.02 4.87 -7.80
N TYR A 38 3.59 4.32 -6.73
CA TYR A 38 2.85 3.84 -5.58
C TYR A 38 2.54 4.99 -4.62
N ARG A 39 1.26 5.35 -4.47
CA ARG A 39 0.86 6.48 -3.62
C ARG A 39 0.79 6.07 -2.13
N PRO A 40 1.16 6.98 -1.21
CA PRO A 40 0.93 6.77 0.21
C PRO A 40 -0.54 6.55 0.54
N HIS A 41 -0.80 5.63 1.47
CA HIS A 41 -2.10 5.33 2.06
C HIS A 41 -1.88 4.78 3.48
N ILE A 42 -2.96 4.70 4.24
CA ILE A 42 -3.02 4.11 5.58
C ILE A 42 -3.84 2.83 5.49
N ASP A 43 -3.30 1.72 5.98
CA ASP A 43 -4.06 0.47 6.12
C ASP A 43 -4.91 0.54 7.39
N THR A 44 -6.23 0.39 7.25
CA THR A 44 -7.19 0.42 8.36
C THR A 44 -7.73 -0.98 8.62
N PHE A 45 -7.66 -1.45 9.87
CA PHE A 45 -8.36 -2.66 10.30
C PHE A 45 -9.76 -2.32 10.78
N THR A 46 -10.76 -2.84 10.07
CA THR A 46 -12.17 -2.53 10.34
C THR A 46 -12.75 -3.46 11.40
N ALA A 47 -13.84 -3.03 12.04
CA ALA A 47 -14.52 -3.82 13.07
C ALA A 47 -15.05 -5.19 12.57
N ASN A 48 -15.30 -5.33 11.27
CA ASN A 48 -15.67 -6.60 10.64
C ASN A 48 -14.47 -7.45 10.18
N GLY A 49 -13.25 -7.10 10.61
CA GLY A 49 -12.05 -7.92 10.41
C GLY A 49 -11.37 -7.76 9.05
N GLN A 50 -11.62 -6.67 8.33
CA GLN A 50 -11.02 -6.42 7.00
C GLN A 50 -9.87 -5.43 7.10
N ILE A 51 -8.89 -5.55 6.21
CA ILE A 51 -7.88 -4.51 5.99
C ILE A 51 -8.30 -3.73 4.75
N VAL A 52 -8.44 -2.41 4.89
CA VAL A 52 -8.82 -1.53 3.78
C VAL A 52 -7.79 -0.40 3.60
N PRO A 53 -7.39 -0.09 2.36
CA PRO A 53 -6.51 1.04 2.11
C PRO A 53 -7.32 2.34 2.17
N TRP A 54 -6.85 3.30 2.97
CA TRP A 54 -7.41 4.64 3.03
C TRP A 54 -6.41 5.68 2.54
N VAL A 55 -6.80 6.44 1.52
CA VAL A 55 -6.02 7.57 1.01
C VAL A 55 -6.46 8.83 1.77
N ALA A 56 -5.70 9.19 2.80
CA ALA A 56 -5.97 10.38 3.61
C ALA A 56 -5.94 11.64 2.73
N SER A 57 -6.94 12.52 2.90
CA SER A 57 -6.90 13.86 2.30
C SER A 57 -5.97 14.77 3.10
N GLN A 58 -5.54 15.89 2.49
CA GLN A 58 -4.72 16.89 3.18
C GLN A 58 -5.41 17.37 4.47
N SER A 59 -6.71 17.66 4.41
CA SER A 59 -7.49 18.07 5.58
C SER A 59 -7.60 16.99 6.66
N ASN A 60 -7.49 15.69 6.31
CA ASN A 60 -7.45 14.65 7.34
C ASN A 60 -6.11 14.68 8.09
N LEU A 61 -5.00 14.87 7.37
CA LEU A 61 -3.67 14.93 7.97
C LEU A 61 -3.46 16.18 8.82
N ASP A 62 -4.12 17.28 8.46
CA ASP A 62 -4.05 18.57 9.18
C ASP A 62 -5.08 18.67 10.32
N ALA A 63 -5.88 17.64 10.56
CA ALA A 63 -6.82 17.63 11.66
C ALA A 63 -6.07 17.43 13.00
N ASP A 64 -6.49 18.11 14.07
CA ASP A 64 -5.88 18.04 15.40
C ASP A 64 -6.68 17.15 16.38
N ASP A 65 -7.77 16.52 15.91
CA ASP A 65 -8.70 15.69 16.69
C ASP A 65 -8.39 14.19 16.62
N TRP A 66 -7.15 13.83 16.30
CA TRP A 66 -6.70 12.44 16.34
C TRP A 66 -6.53 11.98 17.79
N GLU A 67 -7.49 11.19 18.27
CA GLU A 67 -7.43 10.58 19.59
C GLU A 67 -7.02 9.10 19.49
N ILE A 68 -6.16 8.66 20.41
CA ILE A 68 -5.90 7.24 20.64
C ILE A 68 -6.96 6.77 21.64
N VAL A 69 -7.86 5.89 21.19
CA VAL A 69 -8.95 5.33 22.00
C VAL A 69 -8.63 3.89 22.41
#